data_AF-A0A848Y590-F1
#
_entry.id   AF-A0A848Y590-F1
#
_cell.length_a   1.000
_cell.length_b   1.000
_cell.length_c   1.000
_cell.angle_alpha   90.00
_cell.angle_beta   90.00
_cell.angle_gamma   90.00
#
_symmetry.space_group_name_H-M   'P 1'
#
loop_
_entity.id
_entity.type
_entity.pdbx_description
1 polymer ?
#
loop_
_entity_poly.entity_id
_entity_poly.type
_entity_poly.pdbx_seq_one_letter_code
_entity_poly.pdbx_strand_id
1 'polypeptide(L)'
;MIRGLSLLSLLTLLLVGATPYLSTTPTGSAQVVLPVEVIGSDGYIASTTVDLPSIGSADRLYLQVHRPVYRDIAINPGRGAKASVRLNGGPWVDLTEANVECFAHEAAYGCLQSSYYTLRLTVDLGLFGSPGLQPGDNTLDFRFNGTDGITSGYRILALNVLTGAGASLIPSSQFIEENPGTWQAPRPSTADIAAGAQAWSTAELVESPQAGAPLIRATCASCHAPDGRDLKYFNYSNRSIEERAKFHGLSETEAEQIVSYIRSLDTPAPEDARPWNPPYQPGPGLDSRPAIEWAAGAGLEWVLEDDAD
;
A
#
# COMPACT_ATOMS: atom_id res chain seq x y z
N MET A 1 -94.63 23.33 10.43
CA MET A 1 -94.03 24.53 11.06
C MET A 1 -92.74 24.13 11.76
N ILE A 2 -91.62 24.57 11.17
CA ILE A 2 -90.25 24.82 11.69
C ILE A 2 -89.74 23.99 12.89
N ARG A 3 -88.78 23.10 12.63
CA ARG A 3 -87.50 22.82 13.34
C ARG A 3 -86.61 22.04 12.35
N GLY A 4 -85.34 22.26 12.08
CA GLY A 4 -84.21 22.89 12.78
C GLY A 4 -83.00 21.95 12.55
N LEU A 5 -81.96 22.45 11.87
CA LEU A 5 -80.72 21.76 11.43
C LEU A 5 -79.94 21.02 12.54
N SER A 6 -79.19 19.96 12.15
CA SER A 6 -77.72 19.83 12.32
C SER A 6 -77.27 18.39 12.00
N LEU A 7 -76.73 18.14 10.80
CA LEU A 7 -75.31 17.96 10.45
C LEU A 7 -74.58 16.75 11.08
N LEU A 8 -74.45 15.71 10.26
CA LEU A 8 -73.44 14.65 10.33
C LEU A 8 -72.02 15.24 10.25
N SER A 9 -71.09 14.69 11.03
CA SER A 9 -69.68 14.53 10.65
C SER A 9 -69.04 13.46 11.56
N LEU A 10 -68.84 12.26 11.01
CA LEU A 10 -67.98 11.22 11.60
C LEU A 10 -66.52 11.56 11.25
N LEU A 11 -65.67 11.73 12.26
CA LEU A 11 -64.22 11.84 12.09
C LEU A 11 -63.58 10.53 12.56
N THR A 12 -63.13 9.71 11.63
CA THR A 12 -62.39 8.46 11.90
C THR A 12 -60.91 8.81 12.07
N LEU A 13 -60.37 8.61 13.26
CA LEU A 13 -58.96 8.85 13.59
C LEU A 13 -58.11 7.64 13.14
N LEU A 14 -57.31 7.81 12.09
CA LEU A 14 -56.28 6.84 11.67
C LEU A 14 -55.03 7.01 12.55
N LEU A 15 -54.73 6.05 13.42
CA LEU A 15 -53.42 5.92 14.06
C LEU A 15 -52.42 5.34 13.05
N VAL A 16 -51.53 6.18 12.53
CA VAL A 16 -50.31 5.72 11.85
C VAL A 16 -49.25 5.45 12.91
N GLY A 17 -48.96 4.17 13.16
CA GLY A 17 -47.82 3.77 13.99
C GLY A 17 -46.52 4.07 13.26
N ALA A 18 -45.75 5.05 13.75
CA ALA A 18 -44.39 5.28 13.27
C ALA A 18 -43.48 4.16 13.79
N THR A 19 -43.06 3.26 12.92
CA THR A 19 -41.94 2.35 13.21
C THR A 19 -40.66 3.19 13.33
N PRO A 20 -39.92 3.11 14.45
CA PRO A 20 -38.65 3.81 14.56
C PRO A 20 -37.68 3.17 13.56
N TYR A 21 -37.34 3.91 12.51
CA TYR A 21 -36.16 3.63 11.72
C TYR A 21 -34.96 3.86 12.65
N LEU A 22 -34.35 2.78 13.10
CA LEU A 22 -33.01 2.81 13.66
C LEU A 22 -32.10 3.34 12.55
N SER A 23 -31.82 4.65 12.60
CA SER A 23 -30.75 5.24 11.83
C SER A 23 -29.47 4.70 12.44
N THR A 24 -28.86 3.71 11.78
CA THR A 24 -27.48 3.34 12.04
C THR A 24 -26.65 4.55 11.65
N THR A 25 -26.20 5.32 12.65
CA THR A 25 -25.11 6.29 12.48
C THR A 25 -23.97 5.56 11.77
N PRO A 26 -23.36 6.13 10.72
CA PRO A 26 -22.16 5.54 10.14
C PRO A 26 -21.15 5.39 11.27
N THR A 27 -20.77 4.15 11.57
CA THR A 27 -19.53 3.86 12.28
C THR A 27 -18.42 4.59 11.52
N GLY A 28 -17.59 5.34 12.24
CA GLY A 28 -16.57 6.22 11.64
C GLY A 28 -15.81 5.54 10.51
N SER A 29 -15.41 6.34 9.52
CA SER A 29 -14.60 5.91 8.37
C SER A 29 -13.52 4.93 8.82
N ALA A 30 -13.45 3.75 8.17
CA ALA A 30 -12.45 2.75 8.48
C ALA A 30 -11.06 3.35 8.27
N GLN A 31 -10.15 3.14 9.22
CA GLN A 31 -8.78 3.64 9.10
C GLN A 31 -8.09 3.03 7.87
N VAL A 32 -7.29 3.83 7.19
CA VAL A 32 -6.39 3.41 6.12
C VAL A 32 -5.24 2.62 6.72
N VAL A 33 -5.10 1.38 6.28
CA VAL A 33 -3.96 0.53 6.63
C VAL A 33 -2.80 0.83 5.68
N LEU A 34 -1.63 1.12 6.25
CA LEU A 34 -0.38 1.36 5.53
C LEU A 34 0.61 0.20 5.75
N PRO A 35 1.45 -0.14 4.76
CA PRO A 35 1.46 0.45 3.43
C PRO A 35 0.29 -0.03 2.57
N VAL A 36 -0.10 0.77 1.58
CA VAL A 36 -0.91 0.24 0.47
C VAL A 36 0.02 -0.50 -0.48
N GLU A 37 -0.06 -1.83 -0.48
CA GLU A 37 0.75 -2.68 -1.36
C GLU A 37 0.15 -2.78 -2.77
N VAL A 38 0.82 -2.16 -3.74
CA VAL A 38 0.44 -2.18 -5.15
C VAL A 38 1.34 -3.17 -5.88
N ILE A 39 1.13 -4.45 -5.57
CA ILE A 39 1.98 -5.57 -6.01
C ILE A 39 1.08 -6.63 -6.66
N GLY A 40 1.41 -7.01 -7.89
CA GLY A 40 0.62 -7.97 -8.64
C GLY A 40 0.98 -8.01 -10.13
N SER A 41 0.07 -8.57 -10.93
CA SER A 41 0.17 -8.58 -12.39
C SER A 41 0.11 -7.18 -12.98
N ASP A 42 0.44 -7.06 -14.27
CA ASP A 42 0.29 -5.81 -15.02
C ASP A 42 -1.14 -5.26 -14.91
N GLY A 43 -1.25 -3.97 -14.60
CA GLY A 43 -2.52 -3.29 -14.37
C GLY A 43 -3.14 -3.55 -12.99
N TYR A 44 -2.46 -4.20 -12.05
CA TYR A 44 -2.97 -4.43 -10.69
C TYR A 44 -3.31 -3.10 -10.00
N ILE A 45 -4.47 -3.04 -9.36
CA ILE A 45 -4.97 -1.86 -8.66
C ILE A 45 -5.18 -2.20 -7.18
N ALA A 46 -4.68 -1.34 -6.31
CA ALA A 46 -5.02 -1.32 -4.89
C ALA A 46 -5.71 0.01 -4.57
N SER A 47 -6.75 -0.03 -3.73
CA SER A 47 -7.59 1.12 -3.42
C SER A 47 -7.62 1.38 -1.93
N THR A 48 -7.69 2.65 -1.55
CA THR A 48 -7.99 3.08 -0.18
C THR A 48 -8.94 4.26 -0.20
N THR A 49 -9.64 4.49 0.90
CA THR A 49 -10.56 5.63 1.05
C THR A 49 -10.13 6.46 2.25
N VAL A 50 -10.07 7.77 2.06
CA VAL A 50 -9.81 8.75 3.12
C VAL A 50 -11.02 9.66 3.29
N ASP A 51 -11.30 10.06 4.52
CA ASP A 51 -12.36 11.04 4.81
C ASP A 51 -11.74 12.43 4.94
N LEU A 52 -12.27 13.40 4.19
CA LEU A 52 -11.91 14.81 4.33
C LEU A 52 -13.16 15.62 4.70
N PRO A 53 -13.35 16.00 5.97
CA PRO A 53 -14.50 16.79 6.39
C PRO A 53 -14.68 18.11 5.61
N SER A 54 -13.58 18.68 5.10
CA SER A 54 -13.57 19.83 4.22
C SER A 54 -12.36 19.75 3.29
N ILE A 55 -12.55 20.17 2.03
CA ILE A 55 -11.44 20.28 1.05
C ILE A 55 -10.68 21.60 1.17
N GLY A 56 -11.22 22.60 1.88
CA GLY A 56 -10.53 23.86 2.21
C GLY A 56 -9.67 24.44 1.09
N SER A 57 -8.38 24.61 1.38
CA SER A 57 -7.33 25.05 0.44
C SER A 57 -6.45 23.88 -0.04
N ALA A 58 -7.02 22.68 -0.15
CA ALA A 58 -6.34 21.51 -0.72
C ALA A 58 -5.75 21.85 -2.09
N ASP A 59 -4.49 21.48 -2.27
CA ASP A 59 -3.70 21.81 -3.46
C ASP A 59 -3.03 20.56 -4.04
N ARG A 60 -2.48 19.69 -3.18
CA ARG A 60 -1.64 18.58 -3.63
C ARG A 60 -1.97 17.28 -2.91
N LEU A 61 -1.85 16.17 -3.62
CA LEU A 61 -1.75 14.84 -3.03
C LEU A 61 -0.29 14.57 -2.66
N TYR A 62 0.00 14.37 -1.38
CA TYR A 62 1.30 13.90 -0.90
C TYR A 62 1.37 12.38 -0.90
N LEU A 63 2.49 11.82 -1.33
CA LEU A 63 2.81 10.41 -1.26
C LEU A 63 4.26 10.19 -0.83
N GLN A 64 4.47 9.28 0.13
CA GLN A 64 5.76 8.62 0.34
C GLN A 64 5.68 7.24 -0.30
N VAL A 65 6.47 7.00 -1.35
CA VAL A 65 6.34 5.82 -2.21
C VAL A 65 7.62 5.02 -2.24
N HIS A 66 7.54 3.71 -2.01
CA HIS A 66 8.66 2.80 -2.16
C HIS A 66 8.60 2.08 -3.51
N ARG A 67 9.70 2.20 -4.28
CA ARG A 67 9.93 1.68 -5.63
C ARG A 67 8.94 2.21 -6.69
N PRO A 68 8.67 3.53 -6.77
CA PRO A 68 7.70 4.08 -7.73
C PRO A 68 8.13 3.97 -9.19
N VAL A 69 9.42 3.70 -9.47
CA VAL A 69 10.00 3.67 -10.81
C VAL A 69 10.61 2.31 -11.18
N TYR A 70 10.82 2.12 -12.48
CA TYR A 70 11.64 1.04 -13.02
C TYR A 70 13.12 1.26 -12.70
N ARG A 71 13.89 0.17 -12.63
CA ARG A 71 15.33 0.24 -12.30
C ARG A 71 16.13 1.01 -13.36
N ASP A 72 15.67 0.99 -14.59
CA ASP A 72 16.39 1.45 -15.78
C ASP A 72 15.86 2.77 -16.35
N ILE A 73 15.06 3.54 -15.60
CA ILE A 73 14.39 4.73 -16.16
C ILE A 73 15.35 5.78 -16.76
N ALA A 74 16.56 5.91 -16.20
CA ALA A 74 17.62 6.76 -16.74
C ALA A 74 18.12 6.30 -18.12
N ILE A 75 18.00 5.00 -18.42
CA ILE A 75 18.47 4.36 -19.65
C ILE A 75 17.33 4.22 -20.65
N ASN A 76 16.10 3.99 -20.17
CA ASN A 76 14.91 3.76 -20.97
C ASN A 76 13.77 4.73 -20.59
N PRO A 77 13.93 6.05 -20.80
CA PRO A 77 12.92 7.04 -20.42
C PRO A 77 11.58 6.88 -21.19
N GLY A 78 11.60 6.20 -22.34
CA GLY A 78 10.40 5.89 -23.13
C GLY A 78 9.53 4.77 -22.56
N ARG A 79 9.93 4.10 -21.47
CA ARG A 79 9.19 2.99 -20.85
C ARG A 79 7.87 3.44 -20.19
N GLY A 80 7.69 4.74 -20.00
CA GLY A 80 6.52 5.31 -19.33
C GLY A 80 6.55 5.11 -17.82
N ALA A 81 5.46 5.47 -17.15
CA ALA A 81 5.36 5.35 -15.70
C ALA A 81 5.16 3.89 -15.27
N LYS A 82 5.80 3.51 -14.16
CA LYS A 82 5.52 2.25 -13.47
C LYS A 82 4.27 2.33 -12.58
N ALA A 83 4.01 3.51 -12.03
CA ALA A 83 2.93 3.75 -11.08
C ALA A 83 1.97 4.83 -11.62
N SER A 84 0.68 4.65 -11.38
CA SER A 84 -0.34 5.67 -11.62
C SER A 84 -1.27 5.79 -10.41
N VAL A 85 -1.88 6.95 -10.25
CA VAL A 85 -2.88 7.23 -9.21
C VAL A 85 -4.14 7.81 -9.83
N ARG A 86 -5.30 7.48 -9.26
CA ARG A 86 -6.60 8.03 -9.66
C ARG A 86 -7.38 8.42 -8.41
N LEU A 87 -8.13 9.50 -8.50
CA LEU A 87 -8.99 10.02 -7.43
C LEU A 87 -10.45 9.95 -7.87
N ASN A 88 -11.31 9.34 -7.04
CA ASN A 88 -12.77 9.31 -7.20
C ASN A 88 -13.26 8.89 -8.59
N GLY A 89 -12.56 7.94 -9.23
CA GLY A 89 -12.90 7.46 -10.57
C GLY A 89 -12.59 8.42 -11.73
N GLY A 90 -11.85 9.51 -11.48
CA GLY A 90 -11.36 10.43 -12.51
C GLY A 90 -10.30 9.81 -13.47
N PRO A 91 -9.59 10.62 -14.27
CA PRO A 91 -8.43 10.15 -15.04
C PRO A 91 -7.33 9.54 -14.16
N TRP A 92 -6.59 8.60 -14.75
CA TRP A 92 -5.31 8.14 -14.20
C TRP A 92 -4.25 9.21 -14.42
N VAL A 93 -3.51 9.53 -13.37
CA VAL A 93 -2.33 10.39 -13.39
C VAL A 93 -1.10 9.51 -13.21
N ASP A 94 -0.25 9.47 -14.23
CA ASP A 94 1.00 8.72 -14.22
C ASP A 94 2.04 9.44 -13.36
N LEU A 95 2.71 8.70 -12.46
CA LEU A 95 3.82 9.23 -11.66
C LEU A 95 5.07 9.35 -12.54
N THR A 96 5.28 10.54 -13.09
CA THR A 96 6.40 10.92 -13.96
C THR A 96 6.93 12.28 -13.54
N GLU A 97 8.14 12.63 -13.98
CA GLU A 97 8.76 13.96 -13.74
C GLU A 97 7.89 15.14 -14.22
N ALA A 98 6.96 14.90 -15.16
CA ALA A 98 6.05 15.93 -15.64
C ALA A 98 4.84 16.17 -14.71
N ASN A 99 4.50 15.21 -13.87
CA ASN A 99 3.27 15.21 -13.07
C ASN A 99 3.53 15.23 -11.56
N VAL A 100 4.79 15.11 -11.13
CA VAL A 100 5.15 15.08 -9.70
C VAL A 100 6.19 16.15 -9.37
N GLU A 101 6.16 16.61 -8.12
CA GLU A 101 7.22 17.42 -7.53
C GLU A 101 7.75 16.67 -6.30
N CYS A 102 9.04 16.30 -6.33
CA CYS A 102 9.72 15.69 -5.19
C CYS A 102 10.06 16.72 -4.11
N PHE A 103 10.18 16.26 -2.86
CA PHE A 103 10.68 17.08 -1.76
C PHE A 103 12.16 17.43 -1.95
N ALA A 104 12.62 18.46 -1.24
CA ALA A 104 13.92 19.09 -1.48
C ALA A 104 15.09 18.10 -1.50
N HIS A 105 15.14 17.18 -0.53
CA HIS A 105 16.16 16.13 -0.48
C HIS A 105 16.13 15.29 -1.75
N GLU A 106 15.02 14.60 -2.04
CA GLU A 106 14.90 13.73 -3.21
C GLU A 106 15.10 14.47 -4.54
N ALA A 107 14.63 15.71 -4.64
CA ALA A 107 14.83 16.57 -5.80
C ALA A 107 16.31 16.89 -6.03
N ALA A 108 17.09 17.13 -4.97
CA ALA A 108 18.53 17.40 -5.07
C ALA A 108 19.32 16.22 -5.68
N TYR A 109 18.79 15.00 -5.58
CA TYR A 109 19.40 13.78 -6.13
C TYR A 109 18.68 13.23 -7.37
N GLY A 110 17.82 14.01 -8.01
CA GLY A 110 17.22 13.66 -9.31
C GLY A 110 15.82 13.04 -9.25
N CYS A 111 15.12 13.13 -8.11
CA CYS A 111 13.71 12.74 -7.95
C CYS A 111 13.44 11.29 -8.43
N LEU A 112 12.57 11.08 -9.43
CA LEU A 112 12.23 9.75 -9.95
C LEU A 112 13.38 9.14 -10.77
N GLN A 113 14.38 9.93 -11.16
CA GLN A 113 15.60 9.45 -11.82
C GLN A 113 16.73 9.15 -10.83
N SER A 114 16.51 9.39 -9.54
CA SER A 114 17.50 9.14 -8.49
C SER A 114 17.72 7.64 -8.24
N SER A 115 18.77 7.32 -7.49
CA SER A 115 19.01 5.97 -6.99
C SER A 115 18.20 5.62 -5.73
N TYR A 116 17.43 6.57 -5.18
CA TYR A 116 16.62 6.32 -3.98
C TYR A 116 15.44 5.40 -4.29
N TYR A 117 15.22 4.45 -3.40
CA TYR A 117 14.08 3.53 -3.53
C TYR A 117 12.82 4.05 -2.86
N THR A 118 12.92 4.97 -1.91
CA THR A 118 11.77 5.58 -1.26
C THR A 118 11.80 7.06 -1.56
N LEU A 119 10.70 7.61 -2.08
CA LEU A 119 10.61 9.01 -2.49
C LEU A 119 9.41 9.68 -1.83
N ARG A 120 9.58 10.92 -1.36
CA ARG A 120 8.49 11.82 -1.00
C ARG A 120 8.20 12.75 -2.17
N LEU A 121 6.95 12.76 -2.61
CA LEU A 121 6.50 13.55 -3.75
C LEU A 121 5.10 14.10 -3.55
N THR A 122 4.76 15.10 -4.35
CA THR A 122 3.42 15.65 -4.47
C THR A 122 2.90 15.55 -5.90
N VAL A 123 1.59 15.39 -6.05
CA VAL A 123 0.86 15.45 -7.33
C VAL A 123 -0.16 16.58 -7.23
N ASP A 124 -0.18 17.48 -8.22
CA ASP A 124 -1.16 18.57 -8.30
C ASP A 124 -2.59 17.99 -8.39
N LEU A 125 -3.48 18.41 -7.49
CA LEU A 125 -4.85 17.90 -7.46
C LEU A 125 -5.66 18.23 -8.72
N GLY A 126 -5.30 19.29 -9.45
CA GLY A 126 -5.89 19.68 -10.72
C GLY A 126 -5.71 18.62 -11.83
N LEU A 127 -4.68 17.77 -11.73
CA LEU A 127 -4.45 16.68 -12.69
C LEU A 127 -5.50 15.58 -12.61
N PHE A 128 -6.18 15.43 -11.48
CA PHE A 128 -7.21 14.40 -11.29
C PHE A 128 -8.56 14.74 -11.93
N GLY A 129 -8.73 15.94 -12.48
CA GLY A 129 -9.94 16.34 -13.21
C GLY A 129 -11.23 16.17 -12.40
N SER A 130 -12.30 15.74 -13.07
CA SER A 130 -13.63 15.53 -12.46
C SER A 130 -13.84 14.05 -12.11
N PRO A 131 -14.43 13.71 -10.95
CA PRO A 131 -15.05 14.63 -9.96
C PRO A 131 -14.04 15.35 -9.05
N GLY A 132 -12.78 14.95 -9.07
CA GLY A 132 -11.73 15.55 -8.25
C GLY A 132 -11.92 15.28 -6.75
N LEU A 133 -11.23 16.06 -5.92
CA LEU A 133 -11.35 15.96 -4.46
C LEU A 133 -12.71 16.52 -4.00
N GLN A 134 -13.37 15.82 -3.08
CA GLN A 134 -14.68 16.21 -2.54
C GLN A 134 -14.69 16.19 -1.00
N PRO A 135 -15.60 16.93 -0.34
CA PRO A 135 -15.84 16.73 1.09
C PRO A 135 -16.39 15.32 1.36
N GLY A 136 -15.99 14.73 2.48
CA GLY A 136 -16.29 13.36 2.86
C GLY A 136 -15.31 12.35 2.28
N ASP A 137 -15.82 11.18 1.90
CA ASP A 137 -15.01 10.07 1.40
C ASP A 137 -14.40 10.37 0.02
N ASN A 138 -13.10 10.08 -0.09
CA ASN A 138 -12.34 10.13 -1.33
C ASN A 138 -11.61 8.81 -1.54
N THR A 139 -11.91 8.13 -2.64
CA THR A 139 -11.22 6.90 -3.04
C THR A 139 -9.99 7.23 -3.86
N LEU A 140 -8.83 6.75 -3.39
CA LEU A 140 -7.58 6.76 -4.11
C LEU A 140 -7.33 5.34 -4.64
N ASP A 141 -7.22 5.23 -5.96
CA ASP A 141 -6.77 4.00 -6.62
C ASP A 141 -5.31 4.17 -7.04
N PHE A 142 -4.50 3.16 -6.76
CA PHE A 142 -3.10 3.09 -7.14
C PHE A 142 -2.90 1.91 -8.07
N ARG A 143 -2.24 2.13 -9.21
CA ARG A 143 -2.03 1.10 -10.23
C ARG A 143 -0.57 0.83 -10.49
N PHE A 144 -0.20 -0.44 -10.44
CA PHE A 144 1.04 -0.94 -11.03
C PHE A 144 0.82 -1.15 -12.52
N ASN A 145 1.42 -0.30 -13.34
CA ASN A 145 1.16 -0.27 -14.79
C ASN A 145 1.66 -1.54 -15.49
N GLY A 146 2.80 -2.07 -15.05
CA GLY A 146 3.30 -3.34 -15.52
C GLY A 146 4.74 -3.59 -15.15
N THR A 147 5.22 -4.79 -15.45
CA THR A 147 6.60 -5.22 -15.18
C THR A 147 7.55 -4.86 -16.32
N ASP A 148 8.77 -4.45 -15.94
CA ASP A 148 9.93 -4.36 -16.82
C ASP A 148 10.67 -5.70 -16.99
N GLY A 149 10.14 -6.77 -16.40
CA GLY A 149 10.81 -8.07 -16.26
C GLY A 149 11.62 -8.19 -14.96
N ILE A 150 11.69 -7.12 -14.14
CA ILE A 150 12.48 -7.10 -12.90
C ILE A 150 11.60 -6.80 -11.69
N THR A 151 10.71 -5.82 -11.82
CA THR A 151 9.89 -5.28 -10.73
C THR A 151 8.45 -5.79 -10.81
N SER A 152 7.83 -6.02 -9.65
CA SER A 152 6.49 -6.65 -9.55
C SER A 152 5.47 -5.78 -8.80
N GLY A 153 5.79 -4.50 -8.59
CA GLY A 153 4.95 -3.58 -7.83
C GLY A 153 5.71 -2.48 -7.11
N TYR A 154 4.99 -1.75 -6.26
CA TYR A 154 5.46 -0.68 -5.40
C TYR A 154 4.57 -0.56 -4.15
N ARG A 155 4.89 0.37 -3.24
CA ARG A 155 4.10 0.59 -2.01
C ARG A 155 3.88 2.07 -1.75
N ILE A 156 2.69 2.43 -1.29
CA ILE A 156 2.44 3.74 -0.68
C ILE A 156 2.66 3.57 0.82
N LEU A 157 3.72 4.21 1.35
CA LEU A 157 4.10 4.15 2.76
C LEU A 157 3.38 5.21 3.59
N ALA A 158 3.11 6.37 2.98
CA ALA A 158 2.32 7.43 3.59
C ALA A 158 1.59 8.22 2.52
N LEU A 159 0.45 8.80 2.87
CA LEU A 159 -0.29 9.70 1.99
C LEU A 159 -0.98 10.79 2.80
N ASN A 160 -1.20 11.95 2.18
CA ASN A 160 -2.03 13.01 2.73
C ASN A 160 -2.53 13.92 1.62
N VAL A 161 -3.49 14.80 1.93
CA VAL A 161 -3.80 15.96 1.09
C VAL A 161 -3.19 17.17 1.75
N LEU A 162 -2.35 17.90 1.02
CA LEU A 162 -1.68 19.09 1.51
C LEU A 162 -2.35 20.36 0.96
N THR A 163 -2.34 21.40 1.77
CA THR A 163 -2.56 22.77 1.30
C THR A 163 -1.36 23.27 0.51
N GLY A 164 -1.50 24.38 -0.23
CA GLY A 164 -0.37 25.03 -0.91
C GLY A 164 0.75 25.53 0.03
N ALA A 165 0.49 25.59 1.34
CA ALA A 165 1.49 25.90 2.37
C ALA A 165 2.14 24.63 2.97
N GLY A 166 1.81 23.43 2.47
CA GLY A 166 2.35 22.16 2.94
C GLY A 166 1.65 21.56 4.17
N ALA A 167 0.59 22.17 4.68
CA ALA A 167 -0.15 21.64 5.83
C ALA A 167 -1.03 20.44 5.44
N SER A 168 -0.91 19.33 6.18
CA SER A 168 -1.76 18.13 6.05
C SER A 168 -3.21 18.40 6.42
N LEU A 169 -4.14 17.90 5.60
CA LEU A 169 -5.58 18.02 5.81
C LEU A 169 -6.22 16.74 6.35
N ILE A 170 -5.60 15.58 6.13
CA ILE A 170 -6.09 14.30 6.66
C ILE A 170 -5.45 14.08 8.04
N PRO A 171 -6.24 13.92 9.11
CA PRO A 171 -5.72 13.63 10.45
C PRO A 171 -4.94 12.32 10.47
N SER A 172 -3.81 12.29 11.20
CA SER A 172 -3.01 11.07 11.35
C SER A 172 -3.80 9.90 11.95
N SER A 173 -4.84 10.18 12.74
CA SER A 173 -5.74 9.16 13.30
C SER A 173 -6.52 8.36 12.27
N GLN A 174 -6.56 8.79 11.00
CA GLN A 174 -7.14 7.97 9.92
C GLN A 174 -6.18 6.90 9.40
N PHE A 175 -4.90 6.93 9.78
CA PHE A 175 -3.91 5.97 9.32
C PHE A 175 -3.46 5.05 10.45
N ILE A 176 -3.27 3.77 10.10
CA ILE A 176 -2.63 2.79 10.96
C ILE A 176 -1.61 2.00 10.15
N GLU A 177 -0.49 1.67 10.78
CA GLU A 177 0.46 0.73 10.20
C GLU A 177 -0.07 -0.69 10.35
N GLU A 178 0.04 -1.47 9.28
CA GLU A 178 -0.22 -2.90 9.32
C GLU A 178 0.73 -3.54 10.33
N ASN A 179 0.20 -4.43 11.18
CA ASN A 179 0.97 -5.14 12.19
C ASN A 179 1.40 -6.52 11.65
N PRO A 180 2.70 -6.74 11.35
CA PRO A 180 3.19 -8.02 10.84
C PRO A 180 3.00 -9.20 11.79
N GLY A 181 2.94 -8.92 13.10
CA GLY A 181 2.68 -9.93 14.13
C GLY A 181 1.28 -10.56 14.03
N THR A 182 0.38 -9.97 13.25
CA THR A 182 -0.97 -10.51 12.99
C THR A 182 -1.05 -11.40 11.76
N TRP A 183 0.00 -11.47 10.94
CA TRP A 183 -0.02 -12.25 9.72
C TRP A 183 -0.08 -13.75 9.99
N GLN A 184 -1.03 -14.41 9.36
CA GLN A 184 -1.22 -15.86 9.47
C GLN A 184 -0.73 -16.57 8.21
N ALA A 185 -0.38 -17.85 8.35
CA ALA A 185 -0.12 -18.71 7.21
C ALA A 185 -1.42 -18.88 6.39
N PRO A 186 -1.43 -18.57 5.09
CA PRO A 186 -2.63 -18.77 4.25
C PRO A 186 -3.01 -20.25 4.14
N ARG A 187 -2.02 -21.16 4.28
CA ARG A 187 -2.19 -22.62 4.27
C ARG A 187 -1.51 -23.25 5.49
N PRO A 188 -2.18 -23.29 6.64
CA PRO A 188 -1.55 -23.64 7.92
C PRO A 188 -1.31 -25.16 8.11
N SER A 189 -1.63 -26.00 7.12
CA SER A 189 -1.47 -27.45 7.27
C SER A 189 0.01 -27.85 7.26
N THR A 190 0.39 -28.87 8.03
CA THR A 190 1.77 -29.39 8.04
C THR A 190 2.23 -29.81 6.64
N ALA A 191 1.31 -30.33 5.81
CA ALA A 191 1.62 -30.75 4.44
C ALA A 191 1.93 -29.55 3.54
N ASP A 192 1.14 -28.48 3.63
CA ASP A 192 1.37 -27.25 2.86
C ASP A 192 2.66 -26.54 3.28
N ILE A 193 2.93 -26.48 4.58
CA ILE A 193 4.18 -25.91 5.12
C ILE A 193 5.39 -26.71 4.62
N ALA A 194 5.32 -28.04 4.64
CA ALA A 194 6.38 -28.90 4.14
C ALA A 194 6.58 -28.74 2.62
N ALA A 195 5.50 -28.61 1.85
CA ALA A 195 5.55 -28.32 0.42
C ALA A 195 6.21 -26.96 0.13
N GLY A 196 5.89 -25.93 0.91
CA GLY A 196 6.51 -24.62 0.83
C GLY A 196 8.02 -24.64 1.10
N ALA A 197 8.43 -25.37 2.13
CA ALA A 197 9.85 -25.57 2.45
C ALA A 197 10.60 -26.29 1.32
N GLN A 198 9.97 -27.29 0.70
CA GLN A 198 10.54 -27.98 -0.46
C GLN A 198 10.65 -27.01 -1.65
N ALA A 199 9.58 -26.32 -2.02
CA ALA A 199 9.56 -25.36 -3.13
C ALA A 199 10.63 -24.27 -2.97
N TRP A 200 10.82 -23.74 -1.76
CA TRP A 200 11.86 -22.75 -1.44
C TRP A 200 13.26 -23.17 -1.89
N SER A 201 13.57 -24.47 -1.81
CA SER A 201 14.90 -25.02 -2.10
C SER A 201 15.02 -25.71 -3.45
N THR A 202 13.92 -26.08 -4.10
CA THR A 202 13.95 -26.92 -5.32
C THR A 202 13.10 -26.43 -6.49
N ALA A 203 12.27 -25.40 -6.32
CA ALA A 203 11.37 -24.97 -7.39
C ALA A 203 12.14 -24.52 -8.64
N GLU A 204 11.63 -24.88 -9.81
CA GLU A 204 12.09 -24.32 -11.09
C GLU A 204 11.47 -22.93 -11.25
N LEU A 205 12.32 -21.92 -11.46
CA LEU A 205 11.91 -20.52 -11.50
C LEU A 205 12.14 -19.93 -12.89
N VAL A 206 11.27 -19.04 -13.34
CA VAL A 206 11.52 -18.16 -14.50
C VAL A 206 11.97 -16.78 -14.05
N GLU A 207 12.72 -16.08 -14.91
CA GLU A 207 13.21 -14.72 -14.58
C GLU A 207 12.07 -13.74 -14.31
N SER A 208 10.99 -13.84 -15.10
CA SER A 208 9.83 -12.96 -15.02
C SER A 208 8.60 -13.61 -15.69
N PRO A 209 7.39 -13.03 -15.56
CA PRO A 209 6.20 -13.54 -16.23
C PRO A 209 6.14 -13.19 -17.73
N GLN A 210 7.16 -12.52 -18.28
CA GLN A 210 7.18 -12.14 -19.69
C GLN A 210 7.34 -13.35 -20.61
N ALA A 211 6.71 -13.29 -21.78
CA ALA A 211 6.80 -14.36 -22.77
C ALA A 211 8.25 -14.62 -23.18
N GLY A 212 8.69 -15.88 -23.08
CA GLY A 212 10.06 -16.27 -23.42
C GLY A 212 11.11 -15.94 -22.36
N ALA A 213 10.71 -15.55 -21.15
CA ALA A 213 11.64 -15.36 -20.04
C ALA A 213 12.46 -16.64 -19.79
N PRO A 214 13.79 -16.52 -19.59
CA PRO A 214 14.63 -17.67 -19.35
C PRO A 214 14.35 -18.31 -17.99
N LEU A 215 14.70 -19.60 -17.87
CA LEU A 215 14.77 -20.28 -16.59
C LEU A 215 15.91 -19.70 -15.75
N ILE A 216 15.65 -19.47 -14.46
CA ILE A 216 16.67 -19.16 -13.47
C ILE A 216 17.32 -20.49 -13.05
N ARG A 217 18.64 -20.59 -13.19
CA ARG A 217 19.43 -21.75 -12.71
C ARG A 217 19.79 -21.60 -11.22
N ALA A 218 18.81 -21.23 -10.41
CA ALA A 218 18.93 -20.98 -8.98
C ALA A 218 17.55 -21.15 -8.34
N THR A 219 17.51 -21.29 -7.02
CA THR A 219 16.27 -21.41 -6.23
C THR A 219 16.06 -20.18 -5.36
N CYS A 220 14.92 -20.08 -4.67
CA CYS A 220 14.68 -18.98 -3.72
C CYS A 220 15.81 -18.90 -2.67
N ALA A 221 16.20 -20.06 -2.12
CA ALA A 221 17.31 -20.21 -1.18
C ALA A 221 18.71 -19.84 -1.72
N SER A 222 18.84 -19.63 -3.04
CA SER A 222 20.09 -19.18 -3.66
C SER A 222 20.26 -17.66 -3.63
N CYS A 223 19.15 -16.91 -3.53
CA CYS A 223 19.13 -15.45 -3.51
C CYS A 223 18.73 -14.87 -2.14
N HIS A 224 17.98 -15.62 -1.36
CA HIS A 224 17.54 -15.29 0.00
C HIS A 224 18.28 -16.13 1.04
N ALA A 225 17.99 -15.95 2.33
CA ALA A 225 18.54 -16.82 3.35
C ALA A 225 18.16 -18.28 3.05
N PRO A 226 19.04 -19.27 3.32
CA PRO A 226 18.76 -20.66 2.97
C PRO A 226 17.44 -21.22 3.52
N ASP A 227 17.00 -20.71 4.67
CA ASP A 227 15.74 -21.05 5.35
C ASP A 227 14.62 -20.00 5.16
N GLY A 228 14.86 -18.93 4.41
CA GLY A 228 13.90 -17.83 4.18
C GLY A 228 13.67 -16.93 5.39
N ARG A 229 14.50 -17.04 6.44
CA ARG A 229 14.34 -16.26 7.67
C ARG A 229 14.42 -14.75 7.45
N ASP A 230 15.12 -14.30 6.40
CA ASP A 230 15.21 -12.89 6.03
C ASP A 230 13.84 -12.31 5.66
N LEU A 231 12.99 -13.09 4.97
CA LEU A 231 11.65 -12.64 4.62
C LEU A 231 10.74 -12.48 5.85
N LYS A 232 10.89 -13.36 6.86
CA LYS A 232 10.19 -13.23 8.15
C LYS A 232 10.75 -12.07 8.97
N TYR A 233 12.06 -11.99 9.11
CA TYR A 233 12.75 -10.97 9.91
C TYR A 233 12.44 -9.56 9.42
N PHE A 234 12.51 -9.30 8.11
CA PHE A 234 12.24 -7.97 7.56
C PHE A 234 10.75 -7.69 7.32
N ASN A 235 9.86 -8.56 7.83
CA ASN A 235 8.41 -8.45 7.66
C ASN A 235 7.99 -8.19 6.21
N TYR A 236 8.42 -9.04 5.28
CA TYR A 236 7.78 -9.10 3.97
C TYR A 236 6.38 -9.68 4.12
N SER A 237 5.35 -8.96 3.66
CA SER A 237 3.93 -9.34 3.76
C SER A 237 3.62 -10.63 3.01
N ASN A 238 2.47 -11.25 3.32
CA ASN A 238 2.00 -12.43 2.57
C ASN A 238 1.87 -12.10 1.08
N ARG A 239 1.21 -10.98 0.77
CA ARG A 239 1.02 -10.49 -0.61
C ARG A 239 2.36 -10.31 -1.34
N SER A 240 3.36 -9.69 -0.69
CA SER A 240 4.66 -9.46 -1.32
C SER A 240 5.39 -10.75 -1.65
N ILE A 241 5.30 -11.77 -0.78
CA ILE A 241 5.95 -13.06 -1.00
C ILE A 241 5.18 -13.85 -2.07
N GLU A 242 3.85 -13.88 -1.98
CA GLU A 242 2.98 -14.59 -2.94
C GLU A 242 3.17 -14.07 -4.36
N GLU A 243 3.05 -12.75 -4.54
CA GLU A 243 3.15 -12.15 -5.87
C GLU A 243 4.56 -12.27 -6.44
N ARG A 244 5.60 -12.27 -5.59
CA ARG A 244 6.97 -12.49 -6.06
C ARG A 244 7.23 -13.96 -6.44
N ALA A 245 6.64 -14.91 -5.73
CA ALA A 245 6.68 -16.32 -6.12
C ALA A 245 5.99 -16.53 -7.49
N LYS A 246 4.80 -15.94 -7.68
CA LYS A 246 4.06 -16.00 -8.95
C LYS A 246 4.79 -15.32 -10.10
N PHE A 247 5.45 -14.19 -9.83
CA PHE A 247 6.33 -13.52 -10.78
C PHE A 247 7.42 -14.46 -11.33
N HIS A 248 7.90 -15.38 -10.51
CA HIS A 248 8.90 -16.38 -10.87
C HIS A 248 8.30 -17.71 -11.37
N GLY A 249 7.03 -17.70 -11.78
CA GLY A 249 6.39 -18.81 -12.50
C GLY A 249 5.68 -19.83 -11.61
N LEU A 250 5.63 -19.61 -10.30
CA LEU A 250 4.91 -20.50 -9.40
C LEU A 250 3.40 -20.27 -9.47
N SER A 251 2.63 -21.32 -9.22
CA SER A 251 1.18 -21.24 -9.06
C SER A 251 0.78 -20.53 -7.77
N GLU A 252 -0.49 -20.11 -7.65
CA GLU A 252 -1.04 -19.54 -6.42
C GLU A 252 -0.84 -20.49 -5.22
N THR A 253 -1.12 -21.78 -5.41
CA THR A 253 -0.97 -22.78 -4.35
C THR A 253 0.48 -22.88 -3.87
N GLU A 254 1.44 -22.93 -4.79
CA GLU A 254 2.87 -23.00 -4.43
C GLU A 254 3.34 -21.73 -3.74
N ALA A 255 2.87 -20.56 -4.19
CA ALA A 255 3.12 -19.27 -3.57
C ALA A 255 2.59 -19.20 -2.13
N GLU A 256 1.32 -19.56 -1.91
CA GLU A 256 0.71 -19.64 -0.57
C GLU A 256 1.43 -20.65 0.34
N GLN A 257 1.90 -21.77 -0.21
CA GLN A 257 2.69 -22.76 0.52
C GLN A 257 4.04 -22.18 0.98
N ILE A 258 4.76 -21.47 0.11
CA ILE A 258 6.00 -20.76 0.49
C ILE A 258 5.71 -19.75 1.60
N VAL A 259 4.66 -18.94 1.49
CA VAL A 259 4.30 -17.99 2.55
C VAL A 259 4.01 -18.70 3.87
N SER A 260 3.27 -19.80 3.82
CA SER A 260 2.95 -20.60 5.01
C SER A 260 4.22 -21.17 5.65
N TYR A 261 5.18 -21.62 4.84
CA TYR A 261 6.51 -22.01 5.32
C TYR A 261 7.23 -20.84 6.01
N ILE A 262 7.34 -19.67 5.37
CA ILE A 262 7.99 -18.49 5.97
C ILE A 262 7.34 -18.10 7.30
N ARG A 263 6.00 -18.09 7.39
CA ARG A 263 5.29 -17.76 8.63
C ARG A 263 5.55 -18.77 9.74
N SER A 264 5.74 -20.05 9.40
CA SER A 264 6.01 -21.13 10.34
C SER A 264 7.41 -21.11 10.96
N LEU A 265 8.36 -20.34 10.42
CA LEU A 265 9.75 -20.32 10.89
C LEU A 265 9.85 -19.84 12.34
N ASP A 266 10.68 -20.48 13.15
CA ASP A 266 11.02 -19.99 14.49
C ASP A 266 12.14 -18.94 14.40
N THR A 267 11.80 -17.77 13.86
CA THR A 267 12.71 -16.63 13.67
C THR A 267 12.04 -15.37 14.22
N PRO A 268 12.80 -14.46 14.85
CA PRO A 268 12.31 -13.14 15.23
C PRO A 268 11.67 -12.41 14.04
N ALA A 269 10.61 -11.65 14.34
CA ALA A 269 9.99 -10.70 13.42
C ALA A 269 9.88 -9.37 14.18
N PRO A 270 10.98 -8.58 14.25
CA PRO A 270 10.99 -7.34 15.02
C PRO A 270 9.88 -6.40 14.54
N GLU A 271 9.17 -5.76 15.48
CA GLU A 271 7.97 -4.97 15.18
C GLU A 271 8.21 -3.84 14.18
N ASP A 272 9.41 -3.24 14.18
CA ASP A 272 9.77 -2.11 13.32
C ASP A 272 10.52 -2.51 12.04
N ALA A 273 10.85 -3.80 11.88
CA ALA A 273 11.50 -4.24 10.65
C ALA A 273 10.51 -4.11 9.50
N ARG A 274 10.93 -3.49 8.38
CA ARG A 274 10.14 -3.39 7.16
C ARG A 274 11.04 -3.49 5.94
N PRO A 275 10.55 -4.01 4.80
CA PRO A 275 11.39 -4.18 3.60
C PRO A 275 11.78 -2.86 2.92
N TRP A 276 11.20 -1.73 3.35
CA TRP A 276 11.56 -0.38 2.90
C TRP A 276 12.41 0.40 3.90
N ASN A 277 12.60 -0.10 5.12
CA ASN A 277 13.46 0.55 6.11
C ASN A 277 14.93 0.22 5.78
N PRO A 278 15.85 1.21 5.78
CA PRO A 278 17.26 0.94 5.55
C PRO A 278 17.82 0.06 6.66
N PRO A 279 18.45 -1.08 6.35
CA PRO A 279 19.04 -1.93 7.36
C PRO A 279 20.11 -1.19 8.16
N TYR A 280 20.12 -1.39 9.48
CA TYR A 280 21.04 -0.74 10.41
C TYR A 280 20.98 0.80 10.43
N GLN A 281 19.91 1.42 9.91
CA GLN A 281 19.71 2.87 10.01
C GLN A 281 19.85 3.32 11.47
N PRO A 282 20.84 4.17 11.82
CA PRO A 282 20.97 4.69 13.16
C PRO A 282 19.75 5.54 13.54
N GLY A 283 19.42 5.55 14.83
CA GLY A 283 18.38 6.43 15.37
C GLY A 283 18.18 6.19 16.87
N PRO A 284 17.51 7.11 17.57
CA PRO A 284 17.26 7.01 18.99
C PRO A 284 16.61 5.68 19.40
N GLY A 285 17.14 5.05 20.44
CA GLY A 285 16.60 3.83 21.02
C GLY A 285 16.98 2.53 20.31
N LEU A 286 17.66 2.57 19.15
CA LEU A 286 18.11 1.35 18.46
C LEU A 286 19.11 0.54 19.31
N ASP A 287 20.06 1.22 19.96
CA ASP A 287 21.08 0.64 20.83
C ASP A 287 20.53 0.04 22.13
N SER A 288 19.28 0.37 22.47
CA SER A 288 18.56 -0.15 23.63
C SER A 288 17.79 -1.44 23.33
N ARG A 289 17.71 -1.84 22.04
CA ARG A 289 17.06 -3.09 21.59
C ARG A 289 18.04 -4.26 21.63
N PRO A 290 17.55 -5.52 21.70
CA PRO A 290 18.40 -6.69 21.52
C PRO A 290 19.22 -6.60 20.23
N ALA A 291 20.49 -6.99 20.28
CA ALA A 291 21.40 -6.88 19.12
C ALA A 291 20.89 -7.60 17.86
N ILE A 292 20.08 -8.67 18.03
CA ILE A 292 19.45 -9.39 16.92
C ILE A 292 18.47 -8.51 16.12
N GLU A 293 17.96 -7.42 16.69
CA GLU A 293 16.99 -6.51 16.06
C GLU A 293 17.64 -5.29 15.41
N TRP A 294 18.94 -5.06 15.62
CA TRP A 294 19.61 -3.86 15.11
C TRP A 294 19.56 -3.76 13.59
N ALA A 295 19.53 -4.90 12.88
CA ALA A 295 19.42 -4.92 11.43
C ALA A 295 18.07 -4.39 10.93
N ALA A 296 17.03 -4.33 11.77
CA ALA A 296 15.75 -3.72 11.42
C ALA A 296 15.88 -2.22 11.13
N GLY A 297 16.93 -1.58 11.68
CA GLY A 297 17.12 -0.13 11.63
C GLY A 297 16.15 0.61 12.54
N ALA A 298 16.39 1.91 12.71
CA ALA A 298 15.53 2.77 13.51
C ALA A 298 14.23 3.18 12.78
N GLY A 299 14.18 3.05 11.45
CA GLY A 299 13.04 3.45 10.62
C GLY A 299 13.36 4.54 9.61
N LEU A 300 12.42 4.82 8.70
CA LEU A 300 12.58 5.86 7.67
C LEU A 300 12.56 7.29 8.25
N GLU A 301 11.89 7.48 9.37
CA GLU A 301 11.78 8.77 10.06
C GLU A 301 13.11 9.26 10.66
N TRP A 302 14.12 8.39 10.72
CA TRP A 302 15.48 8.70 11.18
C TRP A 302 16.49 8.79 10.04
N VAL A 303 16.03 8.73 8.79
CA VAL A 303 16.87 9.07 7.64
C VAL A 303 17.02 10.59 7.61
N LEU A 304 18.27 11.05 7.57
CA LEU A 304 18.60 12.47 7.60
C LEU A 304 18.18 13.17 6.29
N GLU A 305 17.79 14.44 6.41
CA GLU A 305 17.42 15.29 5.27
C GLU A 305 18.64 15.86 4.54
N ASP A 306 19.76 16.04 5.25
CA ASP A 306 20.98 16.61 4.71
C ASP A 306 22.19 15.81 5.18
N ASP A 307 23.21 15.70 4.32
CA ASP A 307 24.49 15.03 4.66
C ASP A 307 25.25 15.70 5.82
N ALA A 308 24.86 16.93 6.18
CA ALA A 308 25.48 17.71 7.25
C ALA A 308 24.90 17.43 8.65
N ASP A 309 23.77 16.74 8.72
CA ASP A 309 23.11 16.31 9.97
C ASP A 309 23.71 15.01 10.53
#